data_AF-A0A9D7NCG5-F1
#
_entry.id   AF-A0A9D7NCG5-F1
#
_cell.length_a   1.000
_cell.length_b   1.000
_cell.length_c   1.000
_cell.angle_alpha   90.00
_cell.angle_beta   90.00
_cell.angle_gamma   90.00
#
_symmetry.space_group_name_H-M   'P 1'
#
loop_
_entity.id
_entity.type
_entity.pdbx_description
1 polymer ?
#
loop_
_entity_poly.entity_id
_entity_poly.type
_entity_poly.pdbx_seq_one_letter_code
_entity_poly.pdbx_strand_id
1 'polypeptide(L)'
;MLPEALNALQDSLRESLAKDGLSNALSTLKKALPEQTEKYNLVFQLETRLNRINKDRIKGILSQEQLEIAYNRLSDDILSLINNLGAEDFEIPSASAAQTGKNLVQCSTRSP
;
A
#
# COMPACT_ATOMS: atom_id res chain seq x y z
N MET A 1 -6.06 6.14 11.05
CA MET A 1 -5.05 7.26 10.98
C MET A 1 -5.73 8.63 11.10
N LEU A 2 -5.10 9.66 11.70
CA LEU A 2 -5.68 11.03 11.76
C LEU A 2 -5.48 11.79 10.42
N PRO A 3 -6.42 12.67 9.99
CA PRO A 3 -6.32 13.36 8.70
C PRO A 3 -5.07 14.22 8.51
N GLU A 4 -4.64 14.94 9.54
CA GLU A 4 -3.44 15.78 9.49
C GLU A 4 -2.16 14.94 9.31
N ALA A 5 -2.09 13.81 10.01
CA ALA A 5 -0.99 12.86 9.86
C ALA A 5 -0.97 12.24 8.46
N LEU A 6 -2.14 11.94 7.87
CA LEU A 6 -2.24 11.42 6.50
C LEU A 6 -1.73 12.43 5.48
N ASN A 7 -2.13 13.70 5.58
CA ASN A 7 -1.66 14.76 4.70
C ASN A 7 -0.14 14.92 4.79
N ALA A 8 0.41 14.97 6.02
CA ALA A 8 1.85 15.07 6.23
C ALA A 8 2.61 13.87 5.65
N LEU A 9 2.06 12.66 5.77
CA LEU A 9 2.64 11.46 5.17
C LEU A 9 2.62 11.54 3.63
N GLN A 10 1.50 11.94 3.03
CA GLN A 10 1.39 12.08 1.58
C GLN A 10 2.39 13.12 1.05
N ASP A 11 2.55 14.25 1.73
CA ASP A 11 3.52 15.29 1.34
C ASP A 11 4.96 14.79 1.43
N SER A 12 5.31 14.10 2.53
CA SER A 12 6.62 13.47 2.69
C SER A 12 6.90 12.43 1.61
N LEU A 13 5.90 11.64 1.21
CA LEU A 13 6.02 10.67 0.13
C LEU A 13 6.21 11.33 -1.24
N ARG A 14 5.50 12.43 -1.53
CA ARG A 14 5.69 13.22 -2.77
C ARG A 14 7.08 13.82 -2.82
N GLU A 15 7.55 14.39 -1.71
CA GLU A 15 8.90 14.94 -1.60
C GLU A 15 9.96 13.85 -1.80
N SER A 16 9.78 12.68 -1.17
CA SER A 16 10.71 11.56 -1.31
C SER A 16 10.74 11.01 -2.74
N LEU A 17 9.58 10.91 -3.40
CA LEU A 17 9.51 10.53 -4.82
C LEU A 17 10.33 11.47 -5.70
N ALA A 18 10.28 12.78 -5.42
CA ALA A 18 10.99 13.79 -6.19
C ALA A 18 12.50 13.85 -5.88
N LYS A 19 12.91 13.65 -4.62
CA LYS A 19 14.29 13.83 -4.16
C LYS A 19 15.10 12.54 -4.09
N ASP A 20 14.49 11.48 -3.56
CA ASP A 20 15.15 10.20 -3.27
C ASP A 20 14.82 9.11 -4.30
N GLY A 21 13.77 9.34 -5.09
CA GLY A 21 13.36 8.51 -6.20
C GLY A 21 12.44 7.33 -5.85
N LEU A 22 12.12 6.55 -6.88
CA LEU A 22 11.07 5.52 -6.87
C LEU A 22 11.28 4.46 -5.77
N SER A 23 12.52 3.98 -5.59
CA SER A 23 12.82 2.93 -4.61
C SER A 23 12.55 3.38 -3.18
N ASN A 24 12.90 4.61 -2.82
CA ASN A 24 12.71 5.10 -1.46
C ASN A 24 11.24 5.36 -1.15
N ALA A 25 10.51 5.97 -2.10
CA ALA A 25 9.07 6.16 -1.99
C ALA A 25 8.33 4.84 -1.76
N LEU A 26 8.65 3.80 -2.54
CA LEU A 26 8.05 2.46 -2.37
C LEU A 26 8.42 1.81 -1.03
N SER A 27 9.67 1.95 -0.57
CA SER A 27 10.09 1.43 0.73
C SER A 27 9.33 2.09 1.89
N THR A 28 9.13 3.41 1.81
CA THR A 28 8.38 4.19 2.81
C THR A 28 6.91 3.78 2.81
N LEU A 29 6.29 3.62 1.63
CA LEU A 29 4.92 3.12 1.49
C LEU A 29 4.73 1.74 2.14
N LYS A 30 5.64 0.78 1.90
CA LYS A 30 5.56 -0.56 2.52
C LYS A 30 5.69 -0.54 4.04
N LYS A 31 6.48 0.38 4.59
CA LYS A 31 6.61 0.52 6.05
C LYS A 31 5.38 1.16 6.68
N ALA A 32 4.69 2.03 5.93
CA ALA A 32 3.54 2.76 6.42
C ALA A 32 2.24 1.94 6.33
N LEU A 33 2.08 1.13 5.27
CA LEU A 33 0.85 0.37 5.01
C LEU A 33 0.87 -1.02 5.68
N PRO A 34 -0.26 -1.49 6.23
CA PRO A 34 -0.36 -2.85 6.73
C PRO A 34 -0.34 -3.88 5.59
N GLU A 35 0.38 -4.99 5.77
CA GLU A 35 0.63 -6.00 4.72
C GLU A 35 -0.64 -6.69 4.17
N GLN A 36 -1.73 -6.64 4.93
CA GLN A 36 -3.00 -7.31 4.61
C GLN A 36 -3.94 -6.44 3.75
N THR A 37 -3.50 -5.24 3.35
CA THR A 37 -4.31 -4.28 2.61
C THR A 37 -4.12 -4.40 1.10
N GLU A 38 -5.15 -4.03 0.34
CA GLU A 38 -5.06 -3.96 -1.12
C GLU A 38 -3.98 -2.96 -1.56
N LYS A 39 -3.84 -1.83 -0.85
CA LYS A 39 -2.80 -0.83 -1.14
C LYS A 39 -1.39 -1.38 -0.94
N TYR A 40 -1.14 -2.17 0.10
CA TYR A 40 0.17 -2.82 0.27
C TYR A 40 0.47 -3.76 -0.91
N ASN A 41 -0.53 -4.53 -1.36
CA ASN A 41 -0.38 -5.39 -2.55
C ASN A 41 -0.06 -4.58 -3.82
N LEU A 42 -0.68 -3.40 -3.99
CA LEU A 42 -0.35 -2.49 -5.10
C LEU A 42 1.09 -1.99 -5.00
N VAL A 43 1.56 -1.57 -3.83
CA VAL A 43 2.96 -1.15 -3.63
C VAL A 43 3.93 -2.28 -3.98
N PHE A 44 3.62 -3.52 -3.58
CA PHE A 44 4.43 -4.69 -3.91
C PHE A 44 4.50 -4.95 -5.43
N GLN A 45 3.39 -4.76 -6.15
CA GLN A 45 3.37 -4.89 -7.62
C GLN A 45 4.22 -3.80 -8.30
N LEU A 46 4.14 -2.55 -7.82
CA LEU A 46 4.95 -1.45 -8.31
C LEU A 46 6.45 -1.68 -8.05
N GLU A 47 6.82 -2.20 -6.87
CA GLU A 47 8.19 -2.61 -6.54
C GLU A 47 8.70 -3.73 -7.46
N THR A 48 7.86 -4.73 -7.72
CA THR A 48 8.20 -5.81 -8.66
C THR A 48 8.44 -5.27 -10.07
N ARG A 49 7.62 -4.32 -10.52
CA ARG A 49 7.79 -3.66 -11.82
C ARG A 49 9.06 -2.83 -11.88
N LEU A 50 9.39 -2.07 -10.82
CA LEU A 50 10.65 -1.33 -10.71
C LEU A 50 11.86 -2.26 -10.84
N ASN A 51 11.83 -3.38 -10.10
CA ASN A 51 12.89 -4.38 -10.12
C ASN A 51 13.06 -5.00 -11.51
N ARG A 52 11.97 -5.22 -12.24
CA ARG A 52 12.03 -5.68 -13.63
C ARG A 52 12.66 -4.64 -14.55
N ILE A 53 12.23 -3.38 -14.49
CA ILE A 53 12.81 -2.27 -15.28
C ILE A 53 14.31 -2.17 -15.03
N ASN A 54 14.73 -2.23 -13.76
CA ASN A 54 16.15 -2.18 -13.39
C ASN A 54 16.94 -3.38 -13.93
N LYS A 55 16.36 -4.59 -13.89
CA LYS A 55 16.99 -5.79 -14.49
C LYS A 55 17.12 -5.66 -16.01
N ASP A 56 16.09 -5.18 -16.68
CA ASP A 56 16.08 -5.04 -18.14
C ASP A 56 17.05 -3.93 -18.59
N ARG A 57 17.19 -2.86 -17.81
CA ARG A 57 18.24 -1.84 -17.97
C ARG A 57 19.64 -2.47 -17.88
N ILE A 58 19.92 -3.22 -16.82
CA ILE A 58 21.24 -3.85 -16.60
C ILE A 58 21.59 -4.82 -17.73
N LYS A 59 20.59 -5.52 -18.26
CA LYS A 59 20.75 -6.45 -19.40
C LYS A 59 20.87 -5.75 -20.76
N GLY A 60 20.73 -4.42 -20.83
CA GLY A 60 20.75 -3.67 -22.08
C GLY A 60 19.54 -3.95 -22.98
N ILE A 61 18.41 -4.40 -22.41
CA ILE A 61 17.18 -4.71 -23.17
C ILE A 61 16.42 -3.43 -23.51
N LEU A 62 16.36 -2.47 -22.57
CA LEU A 62 15.69 -1.19 -22.76
C LEU A 62 16.68 -0.17 -23.32
N SER A 63 16.27 0.55 -24.37
CA SER A 63 16.96 1.77 -24.77
C SER A 63 16.75 2.87 -23.72
N GLN A 64 17.57 3.94 -23.79
CA GLN A 64 17.48 5.06 -22.86
C GLN A 64 16.08 5.72 -22.87
N GLU A 65 15.52 5.97 -24.05
CA GLU A 65 14.18 6.54 -24.19
C GLU A 65 13.10 5.63 -23.57
N GLN A 66 13.18 4.32 -23.82
CA GLN A 66 12.24 3.36 -23.23
C GLN A 66 12.36 3.30 -21.70
N LEU A 67 13.58 3.43 -21.18
CA LEU A 67 13.84 3.47 -19.74
C LEU A 67 13.23 4.72 -19.10
N GLU A 68 13.39 5.89 -19.71
CA GLU A 68 12.80 7.15 -19.24
C GLU A 68 11.28 7.09 -19.24
N ILE A 69 10.66 6.60 -20.32
CA ILE A 69 9.22 6.40 -20.38
C ILE A 69 8.75 5.42 -19.30
N ALA A 70 9.47 4.31 -19.09
CA ALA A 70 9.12 3.31 -18.09
C ALA A 70 9.17 3.88 -16.65
N TYR A 71 10.21 4.66 -16.33
CA TYR A 71 10.32 5.32 -15.02
C TYR A 71 9.28 6.41 -14.84
N ASN A 72 8.99 7.23 -15.86
CA ASN A 72 7.97 8.27 -15.78
C ASN A 72 6.58 7.68 -15.53
N ARG A 73 6.23 6.59 -16.23
CA ARG A 73 4.96 5.88 -15.98
C ARG A 73 4.89 5.30 -14.58
N LEU A 74 5.99 4.72 -14.09
CA LEU A 74 6.03 4.18 -12.74
C LEU A 74 5.94 5.28 -11.68
N SER A 75 6.54 6.44 -11.94
CA SER A 75 6.43 7.64 -11.09
C SER A 75 4.98 8.12 -11.01
N ASP A 76 4.30 8.19 -12.15
CA ASP A 76 2.88 8.57 -12.25
C ASP A 76 1.97 7.58 -11.48
N ASP A 77 2.21 6.28 -11.65
CA ASP A 77 1.48 5.24 -10.91
C ASP A 77 1.67 5.36 -9.39
N ILE A 78 2.89 5.64 -8.92
CA ILE A 78 3.19 5.85 -7.50
C ILE A 78 2.53 7.15 -6.99
N LEU A 79 2.61 8.24 -7.77
CA LEU A 79 1.99 9.50 -7.39
C LEU A 79 0.46 9.38 -7.29
N SER A 80 -0.16 8.68 -8.24
CA SER A 80 -1.58 8.35 -8.21
C SER A 80 -1.95 7.53 -6.98
N LEU A 81 -1.14 6.53 -6.62
CA LEU A 81 -1.33 5.77 -5.38
C LEU A 81 -1.29 6.67 -4.15
N ILE A 82 -0.27 7.53 -4.02
CA ILE A 82 -0.10 8.46 -2.90
C ILE A 82 -1.32 9.39 -2.77
N ASN A 83 -1.80 9.94 -3.88
CA ASN A 83 -2.94 10.86 -3.88
C ASN A 83 -4.27 10.15 -3.51
N ASN A 84 -4.35 8.85 -3.74
CA ASN A 84 -5.51 8.03 -3.43
C ASN A 84 -5.37 7.25 -2.10
N LEU A 85 -4.43 7.61 -1.24
CA LEU A 85 -4.33 7.04 0.11
C LEU A 85 -5.42 7.65 1.00
N GLY A 86 -6.27 6.79 1.57
CA GLY A 86 -7.26 7.12 2.59
C GLY A 86 -6.79 6.70 3.99
N ALA A 87 -7.50 7.15 5.02
CA ALA A 87 -7.19 6.78 6.40
C ALA A 87 -7.47 5.30 6.68
N GLU A 88 -8.45 4.74 5.97
CA GLU A 88 -8.85 3.34 6.00
C GLU A 88 -7.76 2.38 5.51
N ASP A 89 -6.86 2.86 4.64
CA ASP A 89 -5.76 2.05 4.08
C ASP A 89 -4.70 1.71 5.14
N PHE A 90 -4.75 2.35 6.31
CA PHE A 90 -3.83 2.14 7.43
C PHE A 90 -4.44 1.29 8.55
N GLU A 91 -5.70 0.91 8.43
CA GLU A 91 -6.37 0.06 9.41
C GLU A 91 -6.10 -1.40 9.05
N ILE A 92 -5.71 -2.21 10.03
CA ILE A 92 -5.58 -3.66 9.82
C ILE A 92 -6.99 -4.20 9.63
N PRO A 93 -7.27 -4.96 8.55
CA PRO A 93 -8.55 -5.63 8.40
C PRO A 93 -8.77 -6.52 9.61
N SER A 94 -9.64 -6.09 10.52
CA SER A 94 -9.94 -6.88 11.71
C SER A 94 -10.66 -8.14 11.25
N ALA A 95 -9.95 -9.26 11.24
CA ALA A 95 -10.56 -10.58 11.16
C ALA A 95 -11.36 -10.80 12.45
N SER A 96 -12.59 -10.28 12.50
CA SER A 96 -13.75 -10.74 13.30
C SER A 96 -14.62 -9.57 13.79
N ALA A 97 -15.62 -9.22 12.98
CA ALA A 97 -16.92 -8.71 13.44
C ALA A 97 -18.03 -9.72 13.09
N ALA A 98 -17.77 -11.00 13.33
CA ALA A 98 -18.76 -12.06 13.39
C ALA A 98 -18.36 -12.88 14.63
N GLN A 99 -19.00 -12.79 15.78
CA GLN A 99 -20.43 -12.93 16.05
C GLN A 99 -20.77 -12.22 17.37
N THR A 100 -21.72 -11.30 17.37
CA THR A 100 -22.49 -10.96 18.57
C THR A 100 -23.95 -10.94 18.19
N GLY A 101 -24.74 -11.83 18.81
CA GLY A 101 -26.19 -11.76 18.82
C GLY A 101 -26.93 -12.96 18.22
N LYS A 102 -27.07 -14.03 19.01
CA LYS A 102 -28.37 -14.66 19.38
C LYS A 102 -28.14 -16.07 19.94
N ASN A 103 -28.02 -16.19 21.27
CA ASN A 103 -28.94 -17.08 21.99
C ASN A 103 -29.00 -16.71 23.47
N LEU A 104 -30.01 -15.92 23.82
CA LEU A 104 -30.52 -15.76 25.17
C LEU A 104 -32.00 -16.18 25.11
N VAL A 105 -32.25 -17.48 25.34
CA VAL A 105 -33.53 -18.02 25.84
C VAL A 105 -33.15 -19.25 26.69
N GLN A 106 -32.90 -19.09 27.99
CA GLN A 106 -33.85 -19.23 29.12
C GLN A 106 -34.49 -20.63 29.30
N CYS A 107 -34.40 -21.12 30.54
CA CYS A 107 -35.34 -22.02 31.25
C CYS A 107 -35.24 -23.55 31.03
N SER A 108 -34.74 -24.26 32.06
CA SER A 108 -35.56 -25.13 32.95
C SER A 108 -34.86 -26.43 33.43
N THR A 109 -34.56 -26.44 34.74
CA THR A 109 -34.81 -27.52 35.73
C THR A 109 -34.31 -28.98 35.54
N ARG A 110 -33.55 -29.39 36.57
CA ARG A 110 -33.68 -30.60 37.42
C ARG A 110 -32.75 -31.82 37.16
N SER A 111 -31.90 -32.07 38.16
CA SER A 111 -31.19 -33.34 38.43
C SER A 111 -32.14 -34.46 38.86
N PRO A 112 -31.76 -35.73 38.62
CA PRO A 112 -31.87 -36.78 39.63
C PRO A 112 -30.55 -36.98 40.40
#